data_AF-A0A6P6QZT2-F1
#
_entry.id   AF-A0A6P6QZT2-F1
#
_cell.length_a   1.000
_cell.length_b   1.000
_cell.length_c   1.000
_cell.angle_alpha   90.00
_cell.angle_beta   90.00
_cell.angle_gamma   90.00
#
_symmetry.space_group_name_H-M   'P 1'
#
loop_
_entity.id
_entity.type
_entity.pdbx_description
1 polymer ?
#
loop_
_entity_poly.entity_id
_entity_poly.type
_entity_poly.pdbx_seq_one_letter_code
_entity_poly.pdbx_strand_id
1 'polypeptide(L)'
;MENTGSQVVSLEQQVESVERSIVFLRQEQLSLLHGLHLEILSLQKRCTELTQELNMKPPGRSEAEVKEEEEQLEARCGEVEEHLQEQQQIQSDLRWELSQKSVLVGALRASLKEKERHFLEELKHRSHRTTALNTELQKQTETAAYLSFQLHSAKQKLQQQRRRPPQPGADKPPVHPVPQASASSPTTIKPKRRSSSRPSSNLRTERARECVPRERVTGPEEPMAMPDPALFLYPYRHRSRLRPPHRHALPEAEGEESEELDQGASVSRLATTVAKATATTASTTENNAE
;
A
#
# COMPACT_ATOMS: atom_id res chain seq x y z
N MET A 1 -4.14 78.15 -111.94
CA MET A 1 -5.08 78.67 -110.92
C MET A 1 -5.45 77.56 -109.94
N GLU A 2 -4.47 76.90 -109.30
CA GLU A 2 -4.71 75.61 -108.63
C GLU A 2 -4.87 75.66 -107.10
N ASN A 3 -4.43 76.73 -106.43
CA ASN A 3 -4.32 76.77 -104.96
C ASN A 3 -5.66 76.59 -104.21
N THR A 4 -6.78 76.95 -104.82
CA THR A 4 -8.12 76.80 -104.22
C THR A 4 -8.58 75.34 -104.16
N GLY A 5 -8.23 74.51 -105.14
CA GLY A 5 -8.64 73.10 -105.17
C GLY A 5 -8.05 72.29 -104.01
N SER A 6 -6.74 72.42 -103.79
CA SER A 6 -6.05 71.78 -102.66
C SER A 6 -6.57 72.24 -101.30
N GLN A 7 -7.00 73.50 -101.18
CA GLN A 7 -7.53 74.04 -99.93
C GLN A 7 -8.94 73.53 -99.62
N VAL A 8 -9.79 73.32 -100.63
CA VAL A 8 -11.13 72.72 -100.46
C VAL A 8 -11.01 71.24 -100.06
N VAL A 9 -10.19 70.46 -100.77
CA VAL A 9 -9.98 69.03 -100.44
C VAL A 9 -9.41 68.84 -99.02
N SER A 10 -8.54 69.74 -98.57
CA SER A 10 -8.01 69.73 -97.20
C SER A 10 -9.10 69.99 -96.14
N LEU A 11 -10.07 70.88 -96.43
CA LEU A 11 -11.21 71.15 -95.55
C LEU A 11 -12.20 69.98 -95.52
N GLU A 12 -12.52 69.38 -96.66
CA GLU A 12 -13.36 68.18 -96.76
C GLU A 12 -12.77 67.04 -95.93
N GLN A 13 -11.48 66.74 -96.10
CA GLN A 13 -10.78 65.69 -95.37
C GLN A 13 -10.67 65.99 -93.85
N GLN A 14 -10.63 67.27 -93.46
CA GLN A 14 -10.72 67.68 -92.05
C GLN A 14 -12.13 67.51 -91.47
N VAL A 15 -13.19 67.83 -92.24
CA VAL A 15 -14.59 67.58 -91.83
C VAL A 15 -14.84 66.09 -91.65
N GLU A 16 -14.48 65.24 -92.62
CA GLU A 16 -14.63 63.79 -92.47
C GLU A 16 -13.86 63.23 -91.25
N SER A 17 -12.69 63.81 -90.93
CA SER A 17 -11.90 63.42 -89.76
C SER A 17 -12.61 63.77 -88.44
N VAL A 18 -13.26 64.94 -88.39
CA VAL A 18 -14.10 65.35 -87.25
C VAL A 18 -15.37 64.49 -87.17
N GLU A 19 -16.02 64.16 -88.29
CA GLU A 19 -17.19 63.27 -88.31
C GLU A 19 -16.84 61.86 -87.79
N ARG A 20 -15.71 61.29 -88.24
CA ARG A 20 -15.19 60.01 -87.72
C ARG A 20 -14.90 60.09 -86.22
N SER A 21 -14.31 61.18 -85.73
CA SER A 21 -14.05 61.34 -84.29
C SER A 21 -15.32 61.54 -83.46
N ILE A 22 -16.35 62.19 -84.01
CA ILE A 22 -17.68 62.28 -83.38
C ILE A 22 -18.35 60.91 -83.30
N VAL A 23 -18.34 60.11 -84.39
CA VAL A 23 -18.90 58.75 -84.39
C VAL A 23 -18.17 57.86 -83.37
N PHE A 24 -16.83 57.94 -83.33
CA PHE A 24 -16.01 57.23 -82.35
C PHE A 24 -16.37 57.64 -80.91
N LEU A 25 -16.40 58.94 -80.60
CA LEU A 25 -16.72 59.45 -79.26
C LEU A 25 -18.16 59.11 -78.83
N ARG A 26 -19.11 59.05 -79.78
CA ARG A 26 -20.47 58.55 -79.53
C ARG A 26 -20.48 57.06 -79.22
N GLN A 27 -19.67 56.26 -79.89
CA GLN A 27 -19.54 54.83 -79.62
C GLN A 27 -18.87 54.55 -78.27
N GLU A 28 -17.84 55.32 -77.90
CA GLU A 28 -17.26 55.29 -76.55
C GLU A 28 -18.28 55.71 -75.48
N GLN A 29 -19.04 56.80 -75.71
CA GLN A 29 -20.09 57.26 -74.80
C GLN A 29 -21.16 56.18 -74.56
N LEU A 30 -21.59 55.48 -75.61
CA LEU A 30 -22.56 54.38 -75.52
C LEU A 30 -21.96 53.15 -74.81
N SER A 31 -20.70 52.81 -75.09
CA SER A 31 -19.98 51.71 -74.43
C SER A 31 -19.83 51.94 -72.93
N LEU A 32 -19.41 53.14 -72.53
CA LEU A 32 -19.31 53.55 -71.12
C LEU A 32 -20.68 53.52 -70.42
N LEU A 33 -21.72 54.06 -71.06
CA LEU A 33 -23.08 54.05 -70.50
C LEU A 33 -23.61 52.62 -70.31
N HIS A 34 -23.32 51.72 -71.23
CA HIS A 34 -23.68 50.31 -71.11
C HIS A 34 -22.90 49.60 -69.99
N GLY A 35 -21.58 49.85 -69.88
CA GLY A 35 -20.75 49.32 -68.80
C GLY A 35 -21.24 49.77 -67.42
N LEU A 36 -21.48 51.07 -67.23
CA LEU A 36 -22.03 51.62 -65.98
C LEU A 36 -23.41 51.05 -65.64
N HIS A 37 -24.25 50.76 -66.64
CA HIS A 37 -25.55 50.11 -66.40
C HIS A 37 -25.39 48.68 -65.88
N LEU A 38 -24.44 47.91 -66.42
CA LEU A 38 -24.11 46.56 -65.93
C LEU A 38 -23.49 46.59 -64.52
N GLU A 39 -22.65 47.57 -64.21
CA GLU A 39 -22.12 47.78 -62.85
C GLU A 39 -23.22 48.10 -61.85
N ILE A 40 -24.17 49.00 -62.21
CA ILE A 40 -25.33 49.33 -61.37
C ILE A 40 -26.18 48.09 -61.12
N LEU A 41 -26.48 47.28 -62.15
CA LEU A 41 -27.24 46.03 -61.99
C LEU A 41 -26.50 45.00 -61.13
N SER A 42 -25.18 44.88 -61.27
CA SER A 42 -24.34 43.99 -60.47
C SER A 42 -24.31 44.43 -59.00
N LEU A 43 -24.16 45.72 -58.74
CA LEU A 43 -24.18 46.28 -57.39
C LEU A 43 -25.57 46.16 -56.75
N GLN A 44 -26.65 46.42 -57.50
CA GLN A 44 -28.02 46.19 -57.04
C GLN A 44 -28.25 44.73 -56.66
N LYS A 45 -27.83 43.78 -57.51
CA LYS A 45 -27.89 42.34 -57.20
C LYS A 45 -27.14 42.03 -55.91
N ARG A 46 -25.88 42.47 -55.77
CA ARG A 46 -25.09 42.24 -54.54
C ARG A 46 -25.72 42.88 -53.30
N CYS A 47 -26.31 44.08 -53.41
CA CYS A 47 -27.05 44.70 -52.31
C CYS A 47 -28.29 43.91 -51.93
N THR A 48 -29.04 43.35 -52.90
CA THR A 48 -30.18 42.45 -52.59
C THR A 48 -29.71 41.13 -51.97
N GLU A 49 -28.57 40.60 -52.37
CA GLU A 49 -27.97 39.38 -51.79
C GLU A 49 -27.55 39.61 -50.34
N LEU A 50 -26.78 40.66 -50.03
CA LEU A 50 -26.45 41.01 -48.63
C LEU A 50 -27.69 41.34 -47.80
N THR A 51 -28.72 41.95 -48.40
CA THR A 51 -30.00 42.20 -47.72
C THR A 51 -30.71 40.88 -47.40
N GLN A 52 -30.70 39.90 -48.29
CA GLN A 52 -31.25 38.56 -48.04
C GLN A 52 -30.43 37.81 -47.00
N GLU A 53 -29.09 37.83 -47.09
CA GLU A 53 -28.19 37.23 -46.08
C GLU A 53 -28.45 37.80 -44.68
N LEU A 54 -28.65 39.12 -44.54
CA LEU A 54 -28.95 39.77 -43.26
C LEU A 54 -30.36 39.45 -42.73
N ASN A 55 -31.37 39.29 -43.60
CA ASN A 55 -32.72 38.89 -43.18
C ASN A 55 -32.85 37.38 -42.89
N MET A 56 -32.04 36.55 -43.55
CA MET A 56 -32.01 35.09 -43.34
C MET A 56 -31.07 34.67 -42.21
N LYS A 57 -30.12 35.53 -41.83
CA LYS A 57 -29.35 35.37 -40.59
C LYS A 57 -30.32 35.55 -39.41
N PRO A 58 -30.52 34.55 -38.55
CA PRO A 58 -31.34 34.74 -37.36
C PRO A 58 -30.75 35.86 -36.50
N PRO A 59 -31.56 36.54 -35.68
CA PRO A 59 -31.00 37.31 -34.57
C PRO A 59 -30.07 36.38 -33.79
N GLY A 60 -28.88 36.89 -33.43
CA GLY A 60 -28.05 36.19 -32.45
C GLY A 60 -28.82 36.03 -31.14
N ARG A 61 -28.38 35.09 -30.28
CA ARG A 61 -28.93 34.94 -28.92
C ARG A 61 -29.17 36.31 -28.31
N SER A 62 -30.38 36.56 -27.82
CA SER A 62 -30.70 37.90 -27.32
C SER A 62 -29.79 38.26 -26.14
N GLU A 63 -29.60 39.55 -25.90
CA GLU A 63 -28.78 40.02 -24.77
C GLU A 63 -29.31 39.52 -23.42
N ALA A 64 -30.60 39.16 -23.35
CA ALA A 64 -31.21 38.49 -22.21
C ALA A 64 -30.81 37.01 -22.10
N GLU A 65 -30.93 36.23 -23.20
CA GLU A 65 -30.50 34.82 -23.23
C GLU A 65 -29.03 34.64 -22.85
N VAL A 66 -28.15 35.53 -23.35
CA VAL A 66 -26.71 35.46 -23.04
C VAL A 66 -26.44 35.72 -21.56
N LYS A 67 -27.18 36.65 -20.94
CA LYS A 67 -27.08 36.94 -19.50
C LYS A 67 -27.65 35.83 -18.63
N GLU A 68 -28.72 35.18 -19.08
CA GLU A 68 -29.28 34.01 -18.40
C GLU A 68 -28.33 32.81 -18.48
N GLU A 69 -27.69 32.57 -19.64
CA GLU A 69 -26.61 31.58 -19.78
C GLU A 69 -25.39 31.93 -18.91
N GLU A 70 -25.03 33.21 -18.77
CA GLU A 70 -23.93 33.70 -17.93
C GLU A 70 -24.22 33.47 -16.44
N GLU A 71 -25.39 33.89 -15.93
CA GLU A 71 -25.81 33.69 -14.53
C GLU A 71 -25.91 32.18 -14.18
N GLN A 72 -26.43 31.35 -15.09
CA GLN A 72 -26.47 29.89 -14.90
C GLN A 72 -25.06 29.27 -14.89
N LEU A 73 -24.11 29.80 -15.65
CA LEU A 73 -22.73 29.33 -15.63
C LEU A 73 -21.99 29.80 -14.37
N GLU A 74 -22.17 31.03 -13.92
CA GLU A 74 -21.61 31.53 -12.65
C GLU A 74 -22.12 30.72 -11.45
N ALA A 75 -23.43 30.47 -11.37
CA ALA A 75 -24.03 29.64 -10.31
C ALA A 75 -23.41 28.23 -10.28
N ARG A 76 -23.28 27.58 -11.43
CA ARG A 76 -22.69 26.23 -11.55
C ARG A 76 -21.18 26.21 -11.33
N CYS A 77 -20.47 27.31 -11.57
CA CYS A 77 -19.08 27.45 -11.14
C CYS A 77 -18.99 27.53 -9.61
N GLY A 78 -19.84 28.35 -8.98
CA GLY A 78 -19.93 28.46 -7.52
C GLY A 78 -20.20 27.13 -6.82
N GLU A 79 -21.18 26.35 -7.28
CA GLU A 79 -21.48 24.99 -6.78
C GLU A 79 -20.24 24.06 -6.84
N VAL A 80 -19.47 24.13 -7.94
CA VAL A 80 -18.29 23.29 -8.15
C VAL A 80 -17.10 23.77 -7.30
N GLU A 81 -16.96 25.08 -7.11
CA GLU A 81 -15.93 25.68 -6.24
C GLU A 81 -16.19 25.39 -4.75
N GLU A 82 -17.43 25.49 -4.29
CA GLU A 82 -17.83 25.13 -2.92
C GLU A 82 -17.53 23.66 -2.63
N HIS A 83 -18.02 22.74 -3.48
CA HIS A 83 -17.78 21.31 -3.33
C HIS A 83 -16.29 20.93 -3.45
N LEU A 84 -15.52 21.64 -4.28
CA LEU A 84 -14.06 21.50 -4.33
C LEU A 84 -13.39 21.97 -3.03
N GLN A 85 -13.87 23.06 -2.43
CA GLN A 85 -13.37 23.56 -1.14
C GLN A 85 -13.71 22.61 0.02
N GLU A 86 -14.93 22.05 0.05
CA GLU A 86 -15.31 20.99 1.01
C GLU A 86 -14.37 19.77 0.89
N GLN A 87 -14.13 19.29 -0.34
CA GLN A 87 -13.21 18.17 -0.57
C GLN A 87 -11.78 18.50 -0.14
N GLN A 88 -11.29 19.72 -0.36
CA GLN A 88 -9.97 20.15 0.11
C GLN A 88 -9.90 20.18 1.64
N GLN A 89 -10.93 20.66 2.33
CA GLN A 89 -11.01 20.68 3.79
C GLN A 89 -10.97 19.25 4.34
N ILE A 90 -11.87 18.37 3.89
CA ILE A 90 -11.94 16.94 4.27
C ILE A 90 -10.60 16.24 4.01
N GLN A 91 -9.96 16.51 2.87
CA GLN A 91 -8.65 15.95 2.52
C GLN A 91 -7.53 16.49 3.43
N SER A 92 -7.64 17.72 3.94
CA SER A 92 -6.70 18.29 4.91
C SER A 92 -6.86 17.64 6.30
N ASP A 93 -8.10 17.42 6.75
CA ASP A 93 -8.41 16.79 8.04
C ASP A 93 -7.98 15.31 8.06
N LEU A 94 -8.24 14.58 6.96
CA LEU A 94 -7.77 13.19 6.80
C LEU A 94 -6.24 13.08 6.79
N ARG A 95 -5.52 14.05 6.21
CA ARG A 95 -4.03 14.12 6.30
C ARG A 95 -3.58 14.38 7.74
N TRP A 96 -4.24 15.28 8.45
CA TRP A 96 -3.95 15.59 9.85
C TRP A 96 -4.19 14.36 10.75
N GLU A 97 -5.33 13.70 10.64
CA GLU A 97 -5.62 12.46 11.36
C GLU A 97 -4.58 11.36 11.06
N LEU A 98 -4.21 11.18 9.79
CA LEU A 98 -3.22 10.16 9.40
C LEU A 98 -1.83 10.50 9.99
N SER A 99 -1.47 11.78 10.06
CA SER A 99 -0.24 12.23 10.75
C SER A 99 -0.28 11.90 12.24
N GLN A 100 -1.35 12.26 12.95
CA GLN A 100 -1.52 11.97 14.38
C GLN A 100 -1.50 10.46 14.67
N LYS A 101 -2.22 9.67 13.88
CA LYS A 101 -2.22 8.19 13.96
C LYS A 101 -0.82 7.62 13.69
N SER A 102 -0.06 8.19 12.75
CA SER A 102 1.32 7.79 12.46
C SER A 102 2.28 8.09 13.63
N VAL A 103 2.14 9.24 14.28
CA VAL A 103 2.91 9.60 15.49
C VAL A 103 2.60 8.63 16.63
N LEU A 104 1.32 8.35 16.91
CA LEU A 104 0.90 7.41 17.94
C LEU A 104 1.43 5.99 17.67
N VAL A 105 1.32 5.50 16.43
CA VAL A 105 1.87 4.20 16.01
C VAL A 105 3.40 4.17 16.15
N GLY A 106 4.09 5.28 15.88
CA GLY A 106 5.52 5.44 16.14
C GLY A 106 5.87 5.29 17.63
N ALA A 107 5.16 6.00 18.50
CA ALA A 107 5.34 5.94 19.95
C ALA A 107 5.05 4.54 20.53
N LEU A 108 3.98 3.88 20.07
CA LEU A 108 3.65 2.51 20.48
C LEU A 108 4.71 1.50 20.03
N ARG A 109 5.21 1.61 18.79
CA ARG A 109 6.33 0.79 18.28
C ARG A 109 7.63 1.01 19.07
N ALA A 110 7.90 2.24 19.50
CA ALA A 110 9.04 2.56 20.36
C ALA A 110 8.88 1.95 21.76
N SER A 111 7.70 2.10 22.40
CA SER A 111 7.39 1.53 23.71
C SER A 111 7.47 0.00 23.73
N LEU A 112 7.02 -0.66 22.66
CA LEU A 112 7.12 -2.12 22.52
C LEU A 112 8.59 -2.59 22.48
N LYS A 113 9.42 -1.94 21.65
CA LYS A 113 10.87 -2.22 21.57
C LYS A 113 11.60 -1.93 22.89
N GLU A 114 11.15 -0.95 23.67
CA GLU A 114 11.75 -0.66 24.97
C GLU A 114 11.42 -1.73 26.01
N LYS A 115 10.18 -2.20 26.03
CA LYS A 115 9.75 -3.34 26.87
C LYS A 115 10.47 -4.63 26.47
N GLU A 116 10.67 -4.86 25.17
CA GLU A 116 11.45 -5.99 24.65
C GLU A 116 12.90 -5.98 25.20
N ARG A 117 13.59 -4.83 25.17
CA ARG A 117 14.93 -4.67 25.78
C ARG A 117 14.91 -5.00 27.26
N HIS A 118 13.99 -4.37 28.01
CA HIS A 118 13.86 -4.58 29.46
C HIS A 118 13.65 -6.07 29.80
N PHE A 119 12.76 -6.77 29.09
CA PHE A 119 12.54 -8.21 29.32
C PHE A 119 13.76 -9.08 28.98
N LEU A 120 14.53 -8.74 27.93
CA LEU A 120 15.77 -9.44 27.59
C LEU A 120 16.87 -9.21 28.64
N GLU A 121 16.99 -7.99 29.16
CA GLU A 121 17.94 -7.64 30.23
C GLU A 121 17.57 -8.31 31.55
N GLU A 122 16.29 -8.32 31.92
CA GLU A 122 15.78 -9.09 33.06
C GLU A 122 16.04 -10.59 32.90
N LEU A 123 15.76 -11.17 31.73
CA LEU A 123 16.00 -12.58 31.44
C LEU A 123 17.49 -12.94 31.56
N LYS A 124 18.37 -12.08 31.04
CA LYS A 124 19.83 -12.20 31.19
C LYS A 124 20.26 -12.14 32.66
N HIS A 125 19.76 -11.17 33.42
CA HIS A 125 20.07 -11.02 34.85
C HIS A 125 19.59 -12.24 35.67
N ARG A 126 18.34 -12.66 35.47
CA ARG A 126 17.74 -13.85 36.12
C ARG A 126 18.49 -15.14 35.74
N SER A 127 18.94 -15.26 34.49
CA SER A 127 19.79 -16.35 34.01
C SER A 127 21.13 -16.39 34.74
N HIS A 128 21.87 -15.27 34.76
CA HIS A 128 23.16 -15.17 35.46
C HIS A 128 23.04 -15.45 36.97
N ARG A 129 21.98 -14.96 37.62
CA ARG A 129 21.67 -15.26 39.03
C ARG A 129 21.41 -16.75 39.26
N THR A 130 20.64 -17.39 38.38
CA THR A 130 20.40 -18.84 38.44
C THR A 130 21.71 -19.64 38.26
N THR A 131 22.57 -19.25 37.32
CA THR A 131 23.89 -19.88 37.15
C THR A 131 24.77 -19.72 38.39
N ALA A 132 24.82 -18.52 38.99
CA ALA A 132 25.59 -18.28 40.20
C ALA A 132 25.10 -19.16 41.38
N LEU A 133 23.79 -19.19 41.63
CA LEU A 133 23.21 -20.03 42.68
C LEU A 133 23.40 -21.53 42.42
N ASN A 134 23.35 -21.97 41.16
CA ASN A 134 23.62 -23.36 40.79
C ASN A 134 25.07 -23.76 41.05
N THR A 135 26.05 -22.91 40.70
CA THR A 135 27.47 -23.19 41.01
C THR A 135 27.75 -23.17 42.52
N GLU A 136 27.02 -22.38 43.30
CA GLU A 136 27.13 -22.40 44.77
C GLU A 136 26.53 -23.68 45.38
N LEU A 137 25.35 -24.11 44.92
CA LEU A 137 24.74 -25.39 45.29
C LEU A 137 25.63 -26.60 44.91
N GLN A 138 26.33 -26.53 43.77
CA GLN A 138 27.28 -27.56 43.35
C GLN A 138 28.48 -27.65 44.32
N LYS A 139 29.10 -26.52 44.73
CA LYS A 139 30.16 -26.52 45.75
C LYS A 139 29.70 -27.12 47.08
N GLN A 140 28.47 -26.80 47.50
CA GLN A 140 27.89 -27.33 48.73
C GLN A 140 27.61 -28.84 48.62
N THR A 141 27.22 -29.31 47.44
CA THR A 141 27.05 -30.75 47.14
C THR A 141 28.39 -31.49 47.16
N GLU A 142 29.45 -30.89 46.60
CA GLU A 142 30.81 -31.45 46.59
C GLU A 142 31.42 -31.52 48.00
N THR A 143 31.27 -30.47 48.81
CA THR A 143 31.75 -30.48 50.21
C THR A 143 30.96 -31.47 51.07
N ALA A 144 29.63 -31.57 50.91
CA ALA A 144 28.81 -32.58 51.58
C ALA A 144 29.21 -34.02 51.19
N ALA A 145 29.49 -34.26 49.90
CA ALA A 145 29.98 -35.56 49.43
C ALA A 145 31.38 -35.89 50.00
N TYR A 146 32.28 -34.90 50.05
CA TYR A 146 33.62 -35.05 50.63
C TYR A 146 33.57 -35.39 52.13
N LEU A 147 32.77 -34.66 52.91
CA LEU A 147 32.57 -34.94 54.34
C LEU A 147 31.90 -36.30 54.56
N SER A 148 30.94 -36.69 53.71
CA SER A 148 30.34 -38.03 53.73
C SER A 148 31.39 -39.12 53.48
N PHE A 149 32.28 -38.93 52.51
CA PHE A 149 33.40 -39.85 52.25
C PHE A 149 34.38 -39.93 53.44
N GLN A 150 34.70 -38.80 54.09
CA GLN A 150 35.50 -38.82 55.33
C GLN A 150 34.82 -39.63 56.44
N LEU A 151 33.53 -39.40 56.69
CA LEU A 151 32.75 -40.10 57.71
C LEU A 151 32.66 -41.61 57.43
N HIS A 152 32.40 -42.01 56.18
CA HIS A 152 32.43 -43.43 55.78
C HIS A 152 33.82 -44.05 55.96
N SER A 153 34.89 -43.33 55.61
CA SER A 153 36.27 -43.78 55.79
C SER A 153 36.64 -43.94 57.27
N ALA A 154 36.23 -43.00 58.13
CA ALA A 154 36.44 -43.09 59.58
C ALA A 154 35.66 -44.25 60.20
N LYS A 155 34.38 -44.42 59.82
CA LYS A 155 33.54 -45.55 60.23
C LYS A 155 34.13 -46.89 59.81
N GLN A 156 34.69 -46.99 58.60
CA GLN A 156 35.34 -48.20 58.11
C GLN A 156 36.61 -48.53 58.92
N LYS A 157 37.47 -47.53 59.21
CA LYS A 157 38.66 -47.71 60.06
C LYS A 157 38.29 -48.20 61.46
N LEU A 158 37.28 -47.60 62.09
CA LEU A 158 36.78 -48.03 63.40
C LEU A 158 36.17 -49.45 63.38
N GLN A 159 35.48 -49.82 62.30
CA GLN A 159 34.96 -51.18 62.11
C GLN A 159 36.06 -52.22 61.88
N GLN A 160 37.12 -51.86 61.15
CA GLN A 160 38.32 -52.70 61.01
C GLN A 160 39.01 -52.90 62.37
N GLN A 161 39.15 -51.84 63.16
CA GLN A 161 39.70 -51.92 64.52
C GLN A 161 38.84 -52.83 65.42
N ARG A 162 37.50 -52.70 65.40
CA ARG A 162 36.57 -53.56 66.15
C ARG A 162 36.50 -55.02 65.65
N ARG A 163 36.90 -55.31 64.41
CA ARG A 163 36.98 -56.67 63.85
C ARG A 163 38.37 -57.30 63.96
N ARG A 164 39.36 -56.59 64.48
CA ARG A 164 40.67 -57.16 64.83
C ARG A 164 40.52 -57.94 66.15
N PRO A 165 40.83 -59.25 66.20
CA PRO A 165 40.66 -60.05 67.42
C PRO A 165 41.64 -59.58 68.51
N PRO A 166 41.30 -59.76 69.80
CA PRO A 166 42.23 -59.51 70.90
C PRO A 166 43.42 -60.48 70.79
N GLN A 167 44.63 -59.93 70.70
CA GLN A 167 45.87 -60.70 70.81
C GLN A 167 46.15 -60.94 72.31
N PRO A 168 46.28 -62.18 72.78
CA PRO A 168 46.81 -62.46 74.11
C PRO A 168 48.29 -62.09 74.16
N GLY A 169 48.71 -61.45 75.25
CA GLY A 169 49.91 -60.60 75.33
C GLY A 169 51.28 -61.24 75.04
N ALA A 170 52.23 -60.35 74.73
CA ALA A 170 53.67 -60.60 74.82
C ALA A 170 54.41 -59.25 74.98
N ASP A 171 55.43 -59.22 75.84
CA ASP A 171 56.39 -58.12 75.91
C ASP A 171 57.50 -58.27 74.83
N LYS A 172 58.02 -57.11 74.40
CA LYS A 172 59.37 -56.78 73.90
C LYS A 172 60.44 -57.90 73.63
N PRO A 173 61.41 -57.65 72.71
CA PRO A 173 61.35 -56.91 71.45
C PRO A 173 62.09 -57.67 70.29
N PRO A 174 63.07 -57.18 69.48
CA PRO A 174 63.04 -57.47 68.04
C PRO A 174 64.21 -58.30 67.47
N VAL A 175 63.96 -59.03 66.38
CA VAL A 175 64.99 -59.54 65.45
C VAL A 175 64.55 -59.37 63.99
N HIS A 176 65.24 -58.51 63.25
CA HIS A 176 65.31 -58.55 61.78
C HIS A 176 66.42 -59.54 61.39
N PRO A 177 66.34 -60.26 60.24
CA PRO A 177 66.89 -59.65 59.01
C PRO A 177 66.30 -60.14 57.66
N VAL A 178 66.82 -59.51 56.58
CA VAL A 178 66.78 -59.88 55.14
C VAL A 178 65.43 -59.68 54.40
N PRO A 179 65.42 -58.99 53.24
CA PRO A 179 64.24 -58.84 52.40
C PRO A 179 64.13 -59.95 51.33
N GLN A 180 62.90 -60.26 50.91
CA GLN A 180 62.65 -60.89 49.62
C GLN A 180 61.69 -60.02 48.79
N ALA A 181 62.10 -59.72 47.55
CA ALA A 181 61.26 -59.05 46.58
C ALA A 181 60.30 -60.05 45.93
N SER A 182 59.05 -59.66 45.73
CA SER A 182 58.18 -60.18 44.68
C SER A 182 57.06 -59.18 44.40
N ALA A 183 56.73 -59.00 43.12
CA ALA A 183 55.77 -58.00 42.69
C ALA A 183 54.33 -58.51 42.80
N SER A 184 53.39 -57.61 43.11
CA SER A 184 51.97 -57.77 42.78
C SER A 184 51.40 -56.45 42.28
N SER A 185 50.86 -56.47 41.06
CA SER A 185 50.53 -55.28 40.28
C SER A 185 49.25 -54.58 40.76
N PRO A 186 49.14 -53.24 40.62
CA PRO A 186 47.84 -52.57 40.73
C PRO A 186 46.95 -52.99 39.55
N THR A 187 45.81 -53.63 39.82
CA THR A 187 44.85 -54.03 38.79
C THR A 187 44.02 -52.84 38.31
N THR A 188 44.54 -52.12 37.32
CA THR A 188 43.85 -50.99 36.66
C THR A 188 42.67 -51.47 35.79
N ILE A 189 41.49 -51.63 36.39
CA ILE A 189 40.30 -52.12 35.66
C ILE A 189 39.63 -51.01 34.82
N LYS A 190 40.09 -50.88 33.57
CA LYS A 190 39.40 -50.34 32.37
C LYS A 190 40.33 -50.51 31.15
N PRO A 191 39.83 -50.57 29.89
CA PRO A 191 38.45 -50.38 29.44
C PRO A 191 37.87 -51.57 28.62
N LYS A 192 36.54 -51.65 28.48
CA LYS A 192 35.88 -52.44 27.41
C LYS A 192 35.18 -51.50 26.42
N ARG A 193 35.96 -50.98 25.46
CA ARG A 193 35.50 -50.11 24.38
C ARG A 193 34.69 -50.93 23.36
N ARG A 194 33.35 -50.91 23.42
CA ARG A 194 32.49 -51.50 22.38
C ARG A 194 32.03 -50.41 21.42
N SER A 195 32.60 -50.40 20.22
CA SER A 195 32.24 -49.46 19.16
C SER A 195 30.98 -49.90 18.43
N SER A 196 29.83 -49.30 18.76
CA SER A 196 28.61 -49.35 17.95
C SER A 196 28.25 -47.95 17.49
N SER A 197 28.73 -47.57 16.30
CA SER A 197 28.53 -46.25 15.72
C SER A 197 27.16 -46.11 15.07
N ARG A 198 26.29 -45.27 15.65
CA ARG A 198 25.35 -44.40 14.91
C ARG A 198 24.74 -43.34 15.85
N PRO A 199 24.54 -42.09 15.40
CA PRO A 199 24.00 -41.03 16.24
C PRO A 199 22.46 -41.10 16.32
N SER A 200 21.91 -40.84 17.50
CA SER A 200 20.49 -40.53 17.71
C SER A 200 20.38 -39.20 18.46
N SER A 201 20.88 -38.13 17.83
CA SER A 201 20.86 -36.76 18.34
C SER A 201 19.51 -36.06 18.18
N ASN A 202 18.70 -36.49 17.22
CA ASN A 202 17.58 -35.67 16.73
C ASN A 202 16.32 -35.80 17.62
N LEU A 203 16.05 -36.99 18.18
CA LEU A 203 14.86 -37.26 19.00
C LEU A 203 14.87 -36.57 20.39
N ARG A 204 16.02 -36.08 20.87
CA ARG A 204 16.12 -35.40 22.18
C ARG A 204 16.07 -33.88 22.09
N THR A 205 16.32 -33.32 20.90
CA THR A 205 16.29 -31.87 20.64
C THR A 205 14.86 -31.35 20.40
N GLU A 206 13.93 -32.24 20.05
CA GLU A 206 12.52 -31.91 19.77
C GLU A 206 11.73 -31.61 21.05
N ARG A 207 11.75 -32.52 22.05
CA ARG A 207 11.11 -32.34 23.37
C ARG A 207 11.59 -31.13 24.16
N ALA A 208 12.75 -30.55 23.82
CA ALA A 208 13.25 -29.32 24.44
C ALA A 208 12.61 -28.04 23.88
N ARG A 209 11.74 -28.15 22.85
CA ARG A 209 11.12 -27.01 22.15
C ARG A 209 9.58 -26.96 22.27
N GLU A 210 8.99 -27.80 23.12
CA GLU A 210 7.54 -27.87 23.34
C GLU A 210 7.03 -26.79 24.33
N CYS A 211 7.92 -26.15 25.10
CA CYS A 211 7.57 -25.14 26.11
C CYS A 211 7.39 -23.71 25.56
N VAL A 212 7.43 -23.52 24.24
CA VAL A 212 7.02 -22.26 23.59
C VAL A 212 5.79 -22.58 22.74
N PRO A 213 4.64 -21.90 22.94
CA PRO A 213 3.51 -22.04 22.04
C PRO A 213 3.95 -21.78 20.62
N ARG A 214 3.83 -22.78 19.74
CA ARG A 214 4.00 -22.60 18.30
C ARG A 214 2.75 -21.93 17.73
N GLU A 215 2.53 -20.70 18.18
CA GLU A 215 1.65 -19.76 17.51
C GLU A 215 2.06 -19.76 16.04
N ARG A 216 1.16 -20.25 15.19
CA ARG A 216 1.36 -20.22 13.75
C ARG A 216 1.16 -18.77 13.36
N VAL A 217 2.23 -17.99 13.41
CA VAL A 217 2.29 -16.64 12.83
C VAL A 217 2.05 -16.81 11.34
N THR A 218 0.79 -16.76 10.95
CA THR A 218 0.38 -16.49 9.58
C THR A 218 1.03 -15.17 9.24
N GLY A 219 2.01 -15.19 8.32
CA GLY A 219 2.51 -13.95 7.75
C GLY A 219 1.36 -13.17 7.11
N PRO A 220 1.56 -11.89 6.77
CA PRO A 220 0.64 -11.18 5.89
C PRO A 220 0.34 -12.07 4.67
N GLU A 221 -0.93 -12.23 4.35
CA GLU A 221 -1.37 -13.05 3.22
C GLU A 221 -0.63 -12.60 1.96
N GLU A 222 -0.05 -13.56 1.22
CA GLU A 222 0.83 -13.26 0.10
C GLU A 222 0.04 -12.43 -0.93
N PRO A 223 0.44 -11.18 -1.22
CA PRO A 223 -0.47 -10.20 -1.81
C PRO A 223 -0.88 -10.66 -3.20
N MET A 224 -2.14 -11.06 -3.32
CA MET A 224 -2.75 -11.49 -4.56
C MET A 224 -2.53 -10.40 -5.62
N ALA A 225 -1.96 -10.79 -6.77
CA ALA A 225 -1.70 -9.84 -7.84
C ALA A 225 -3.01 -9.12 -8.22
N MET A 226 -2.99 -7.79 -8.15
CA MET A 226 -4.16 -6.96 -8.43
C MET A 226 -4.75 -7.33 -9.81
N PRO A 227 -6.09 -7.44 -9.95
CA PRO A 227 -6.69 -7.66 -11.25
C PRO A 227 -6.30 -6.54 -12.20
N ASP A 228 -5.96 -6.89 -13.44
CA ASP A 228 -5.42 -5.96 -14.43
C ASP A 228 -6.39 -4.76 -14.67
N PRO A 229 -6.01 -3.52 -14.32
CA PRO A 229 -6.88 -2.36 -14.53
C PRO A 229 -7.11 -2.07 -16.03
N ALA A 230 -6.31 -2.64 -16.93
CA ALA A 230 -6.48 -2.47 -18.37
C ALA A 230 -7.61 -3.31 -18.98
N LEU A 231 -8.35 -4.11 -18.21
CA LEU A 231 -9.51 -4.89 -18.71
C LEU A 231 -10.56 -4.03 -19.44
N PHE A 232 -10.68 -2.75 -19.09
CA PHE A 232 -11.59 -1.79 -19.73
C PHE A 232 -10.99 -1.06 -20.95
N LEU A 233 -9.69 -1.21 -21.21
CA LEU A 233 -8.94 -0.49 -22.24
C LEU A 233 -8.80 -1.27 -23.57
N TYR A 234 -9.26 -2.52 -23.62
CA TYR A 234 -9.29 -3.31 -24.85
C TYR A 234 -10.58 -3.05 -25.63
N PRO A 235 -10.53 -2.55 -26.89
CA PRO A 235 -11.70 -2.48 -27.75
C PRO A 235 -12.37 -3.85 -27.89
N TYR A 236 -13.69 -3.92 -27.72
CA TYR A 236 -14.47 -5.16 -27.65
C TYR A 236 -14.49 -5.93 -29.00
N ARG A 237 -13.39 -6.59 -29.33
CA ARG A 237 -13.33 -7.56 -30.43
C ARG A 237 -13.74 -8.92 -29.89
N HIS A 238 -14.89 -9.41 -30.37
CA HIS A 238 -15.47 -10.69 -29.96
C HIS A 238 -14.41 -11.81 -29.89
N ARG A 239 -14.11 -12.29 -28.67
CA ARG A 239 -13.40 -13.56 -28.51
C ARG A 239 -14.36 -14.69 -28.87
N SER A 240 -14.23 -15.20 -30.09
CA SER A 240 -14.80 -16.48 -30.51
C SER A 240 -14.46 -17.55 -29.46
N ARG A 241 -15.47 -18.29 -29.00
CA ARG A 241 -15.33 -19.26 -27.90
C ARG A 241 -14.31 -20.35 -28.27
N LEU A 242 -13.15 -20.36 -27.59
CA LEU A 242 -12.31 -21.54 -27.47
C LEU A 242 -12.45 -22.10 -26.04
N ARG A 243 -12.93 -23.34 -25.96
CA ARG A 243 -13.45 -23.98 -24.74
C ARG A 243 -12.43 -25.02 -24.22
N PRO A 244 -11.83 -24.83 -23.03
CA PRO A 244 -11.08 -25.89 -22.35
C PRO A 244 -12.01 -27.07 -21.96
N PRO A 245 -11.49 -28.30 -21.84
CA PRO A 245 -12.30 -29.48 -21.60
C PRO A 245 -12.83 -29.62 -20.16
N HIS A 246 -13.85 -30.47 -20.04
CA HIS A 246 -14.68 -30.71 -18.87
C HIS A 246 -13.94 -31.39 -17.70
N ARG A 247 -14.25 -30.98 -16.46
CA ARG A 247 -14.33 -31.89 -15.31
C ARG A 247 -15.66 -31.65 -14.58
N HIS A 248 -16.12 -32.68 -13.87
CA HIS A 248 -17.51 -32.81 -13.41
C HIS A 248 -17.70 -32.43 -11.94
N ALA A 249 -18.77 -31.67 -11.66
CA ALA A 249 -19.58 -31.71 -10.45
C ALA A 249 -20.97 -31.10 -10.77
N LEU A 250 -22.05 -31.72 -10.29
CA LEU A 250 -23.49 -31.37 -10.47
C LEU A 250 -24.30 -32.07 -9.35
N PRO A 251 -25.58 -31.70 -9.10
CA PRO A 251 -26.30 -30.44 -9.37
C PRO A 251 -26.38 -29.64 -8.03
N GLU A 252 -27.36 -28.86 -7.55
CA GLU A 252 -28.75 -28.38 -7.86
C GLU A 252 -28.84 -26.93 -7.26
N ALA A 253 -29.81 -26.02 -7.49
CA ALA A 253 -31.03 -25.92 -8.31
C ALA A 253 -31.16 -24.44 -8.81
N GLU A 254 -31.65 -24.14 -10.02
CA GLU A 254 -33.05 -23.80 -10.39
C GLU A 254 -33.71 -22.70 -9.51
N GLY A 255 -34.26 -21.56 -9.97
CA GLY A 255 -34.35 -20.90 -11.30
C GLY A 255 -34.01 -19.38 -11.20
N GLU A 256 -33.97 -18.54 -12.24
CA GLU A 256 -35.03 -18.12 -13.20
C GLU A 256 -36.19 -17.35 -12.51
N GLU A 257 -36.67 -16.18 -12.98
CA GLU A 257 -36.51 -15.51 -14.29
C GLU A 257 -36.68 -13.96 -14.24
N SER A 258 -36.25 -13.30 -15.32
CA SER A 258 -36.77 -12.06 -15.96
C SER A 258 -36.92 -10.67 -15.28
N GLU A 259 -36.69 -9.68 -16.16
CA GLU A 259 -36.72 -8.23 -16.10
C GLU A 259 -38.09 -7.59 -15.77
N GLU A 260 -38.10 -6.40 -15.12
CA GLU A 260 -38.75 -5.20 -15.69
C GLU A 260 -38.26 -3.89 -15.01
N LEU A 261 -38.65 -2.73 -15.57
CA LEU A 261 -38.35 -1.38 -15.09
C LEU A 261 -39.58 -0.77 -14.42
N ASP A 262 -39.45 -0.12 -13.25
CA ASP A 262 -40.11 1.18 -13.03
C ASP A 262 -39.45 2.04 -11.92
N GLN A 263 -39.94 3.26 -11.80
CA GLN A 263 -39.51 4.36 -10.96
C GLN A 263 -40.12 4.31 -9.55
N GLY A 264 -39.54 5.07 -8.62
CA GLY A 264 -40.34 5.75 -7.60
C GLY A 264 -40.07 5.43 -6.12
N ALA A 265 -39.71 6.49 -5.39
CA ALA A 265 -40.13 6.77 -4.02
C ALA A 265 -39.86 5.74 -2.88
N SER A 266 -38.78 6.04 -2.14
CA SER A 266 -38.86 6.64 -0.78
C SER A 266 -38.54 5.81 0.49
N VAL A 267 -38.16 6.58 1.53
CA VAL A 267 -38.06 6.24 2.97
C VAL A 267 -36.99 5.22 3.40
N SER A 268 -35.72 5.64 3.40
CA SER A 268 -34.69 5.03 4.25
C SER A 268 -34.95 5.32 5.73
N ARG A 269 -35.57 4.38 6.45
CA ARG A 269 -35.48 4.31 7.92
C ARG A 269 -34.39 3.31 8.32
N LEU A 270 -33.30 3.78 8.89
CA LEU A 270 -32.31 2.95 9.57
C LEU A 270 -31.96 3.56 10.93
N ALA A 271 -32.09 2.77 12.00
CA ALA A 271 -31.98 3.25 13.37
C ALA A 271 -30.56 3.09 13.93
N THR A 272 -30.03 4.15 14.53
CA THR A 272 -28.68 4.19 15.09
C THR A 272 -28.61 3.44 16.44
N THR A 273 -28.04 2.22 16.44
CA THR A 273 -27.84 1.39 17.64
C THR A 273 -26.42 1.51 18.21
N VAL A 274 -26.10 2.64 18.86
CA VAL A 274 -24.84 2.77 19.62
C VAL A 274 -24.99 2.09 20.99
N ALA A 275 -24.38 0.92 21.13
CA ALA A 275 -24.23 0.26 22.43
C ALA A 275 -23.12 0.94 23.24
N LYS A 276 -23.49 1.73 24.26
CA LYS A 276 -22.55 2.30 25.24
C LYS A 276 -22.64 1.52 26.56
N ALA A 277 -21.55 0.87 26.95
CA ALA A 277 -21.40 0.15 28.20
C ALA A 277 -20.11 0.58 28.92
N THR A 278 -20.01 0.25 30.21
CA THR A 278 -18.93 0.60 31.16
C THR A 278 -18.79 2.09 31.51
N ALA A 279 -18.49 2.46 32.76
CA ALA A 279 -18.69 1.74 34.02
C ALA A 279 -18.84 2.74 35.17
N THR A 280 -19.63 2.39 36.19
CA THR A 280 -19.78 3.18 37.41
C THR A 280 -18.74 2.75 38.44
N THR A 281 -17.90 3.68 38.89
CA THR A 281 -17.12 3.56 40.14
C THR A 281 -17.31 4.83 40.95
N ALA A 282 -18.07 4.74 42.05
CA ALA A 282 -18.26 5.83 42.98
C ALA A 282 -17.17 5.82 44.06
N SER A 283 -16.63 6.98 44.40
CA SER A 283 -15.73 7.17 45.55
C SER A 283 -16.05 8.48 46.26
N THR A 284 -17.05 8.40 47.13
CA THR A 284 -17.10 8.98 48.49
C THR A 284 -16.23 10.22 48.75
N THR A 285 -16.92 11.35 48.90
CA THR A 285 -16.67 12.48 49.83
C THR A 285 -15.40 12.47 50.68
N GLU A 286 -14.73 13.64 50.78
CA GLU A 286 -14.67 14.35 52.07
C GLU A 286 -14.33 15.84 51.95
N ASN A 287 -14.58 16.54 53.06
CA ASN A 287 -14.59 17.98 53.28
C ASN A 287 -13.25 18.68 53.03
N ASN A 288 -13.24 19.95 52.57
CA ASN A 288 -13.14 21.10 53.50
C ASN A 288 -13.41 22.44 52.79
N ALA A 289 -14.00 23.42 53.48
CA ALA A 289 -14.22 24.78 52.94
C ALA A 289 -14.45 25.82 54.06
N GLU A 290 -13.36 26.29 54.67
CA GLU A 290 -13.25 27.53 55.45
C GLU A 290 -11.83 28.10 55.26
#